data_AF-X1JLM3-F1
#
_entry.id   AF-X1JLM3-F1
#
_cell.length_a   1.000
_cell.length_b   1.000
_cell.length_c   1.000
_cell.angle_alpha   90.00
_cell.angle_beta   90.00
_cell.angle_gamma   90.00
#
_symmetry.space_group_name_H-M   'P 1'
#
loop_
_entity.id
_entity.type
_entity.pdbx_description
1 polymer ?
#
loop_
_entity_poly.entity_id
_entity_poly.type
_entity_poly.pdbx_seq_one_letter_code
_entity_poly.pdbx_strand_id
1 'polypeptide(L)'
;DENKEIAPILNVLLEEEYTIESITLAREILSGFDRMVGEITENRGIKEEYWFVVRNAKMPSVLIELGFITHGEEGPRLTREDYLQKLTQGIYTGIRNFIQTFENSRGFTE
;
A
#
# COMPACT_ATOMS: atom_id res chain seq x y z
N ASP A 1 -19.93 -8.38 -32.45
CA ASP A 1 -19.40 -7.05 -32.07
C ASP A 1 -18.17 -7.35 -31.23
N GLU A 2 -17.01 -7.51 -31.88
CA GLU A 2 -15.76 -8.01 -31.30
C GLU A 2 -15.37 -7.28 -29.99
N ASN A 3 -15.74 -6.00 -29.87
CA ASN A 3 -15.51 -5.21 -28.67
C ASN A 3 -16.20 -5.78 -27.41
N LYS A 4 -17.34 -6.47 -27.54
CA LYS A 4 -18.05 -7.08 -26.41
C LYS A 4 -17.37 -8.36 -25.91
N GLU A 5 -16.61 -9.03 -26.77
CA GLU A 5 -15.89 -10.26 -26.43
C GLU A 5 -14.54 -9.95 -25.76
N ILE A 6 -13.90 -8.82 -26.10
CA ILE A 6 -12.58 -8.43 -25.59
C ILE A 6 -12.69 -7.64 -24.28
N ALA A 7 -13.76 -6.87 -24.07
CA ALA A 7 -13.92 -6.03 -22.87
C ALA A 7 -13.77 -6.79 -21.53
N PRO A 8 -14.30 -8.01 -21.35
CA PRO A 8 -14.08 -8.78 -20.12
C PRO A 8 -12.61 -9.13 -19.89
N ILE A 9 -11.86 -9.45 -20.94
CA ILE A 9 -10.43 -9.79 -20.86
C ILE A 9 -9.63 -8.55 -20.43
N LEU A 10 -9.90 -7.41 -21.07
CA LEU A 10 -9.23 -6.15 -20.72
C LEU A 10 -9.50 -5.73 -19.27
N ASN A 11 -10.73 -5.91 -18.79
CA ASN A 11 -11.08 -5.62 -17.40
C ASN A 11 -10.29 -6.50 -16.41
N VAL A 12 -10.15 -7.80 -16.70
CA VAL A 12 -9.35 -8.71 -15.86
C VAL A 12 -7.89 -8.29 -15.85
N LEU A 13 -7.31 -7.94 -17.00
CA LEU A 13 -5.93 -7.47 -17.08
C LEU A 13 -5.69 -6.17 -16.29
N LEU A 14 -6.63 -5.22 -16.36
CA LEU A 14 -6.56 -3.98 -15.57
C LEU A 14 -6.69 -4.24 -14.07
N GLU A 15 -7.56 -5.17 -13.66
CA GLU A 15 -7.71 -5.54 -12.24
C GLU A 15 -6.46 -6.25 -11.69
N GLU A 16 -5.83 -7.11 -12.50
CA GLU A 16 -4.54 -7.72 -12.21
C GLU A 16 -3.43 -6.66 -12.05
N GLU A 17 -3.36 -5.68 -12.96
CA GLU A 17 -2.39 -4.58 -12.90
C GLU A 17 -2.53 -3.77 -11.62
N TYR A 18 -3.74 -3.33 -11.26
CA TYR A 18 -3.98 -2.62 -10.01
C TYR A 18 -3.59 -3.44 -8.79
N THR A 19 -3.75 -4.76 -8.84
CA THR A 19 -3.36 -5.66 -7.75
C THR A 19 -1.84 -5.71 -7.58
N ILE A 20 -1.09 -5.90 -8.67
CA ILE A 20 0.38 -5.92 -8.68
C ILE A 20 0.94 -4.58 -8.17
N GLU A 21 0.38 -3.48 -8.64
CA GLU A 21 0.78 -2.14 -8.23
C GLU A 21 0.44 -1.87 -6.75
N SER A 22 -0.71 -2.33 -6.26
CA SER A 22 -1.08 -2.22 -4.84
C SER A 22 -0.12 -2.97 -3.94
N ILE A 23 0.31 -4.18 -4.33
CA ILE A 23 1.32 -4.95 -3.59
C ILE A 23 2.66 -4.21 -3.58
N THR A 24 3.04 -3.61 -4.70
CA THR A 24 4.29 -2.84 -4.82
C THR A 24 4.26 -1.59 -3.94
N LEU A 25 3.15 -0.83 -3.98
CA LEU A 25 2.92 0.31 -3.10
C LEU A 25 2.99 -0.10 -1.61
N ALA A 26 2.35 -1.22 -1.25
CA ALA A 26 2.38 -1.74 0.12
C ALA A 26 3.81 -2.09 0.57
N ARG A 27 4.62 -2.70 -0.30
CA ARG A 27 6.03 -3.03 0.00
C ARG A 27 6.89 -1.80 0.23
N GLU A 28 6.74 -0.77 -0.60
CA GLU A 28 7.49 0.47 -0.45
C GLU A 28 7.14 1.20 0.85
N ILE A 29 5.84 1.25 1.19
CA ILE A 29 5.37 1.82 2.47
C ILE A 29 5.90 1.02 3.65
N LEU A 30 5.84 -0.33 3.58
CA LEU A 30 6.31 -1.19 4.66
C LEU A 30 7.83 -1.05 4.88
N SER A 31 8.61 -0.96 3.80
CA SER A 31 10.05 -0.62 3.88
C SER A 31 10.30 0.76 4.47
N GLY A 32 9.40 1.72 4.23
CA GLY A 32 9.40 3.01 4.92
C GLY A 32 9.22 2.86 6.43
N PHE A 33 8.27 2.03 6.87
CA PHE A 33 8.06 1.75 8.29
C PHE A 33 9.23 1.02 8.94
N ASP A 34 9.81 0.00 8.30
CA ASP A 34 10.97 -0.71 8.84
C ASP A 34 12.12 0.25 9.17
N ARG A 35 12.36 1.23 8.29
CA ARG A 35 13.38 2.26 8.49
C ARG A 35 13.04 3.26 9.59
N MET A 36 11.77 3.67 9.70
CA MET A 36 11.37 4.76 10.59
C MET A 36 11.00 4.29 12.00
N VAL A 37 10.43 3.10 12.13
CA VAL A 37 9.85 2.57 13.38
C VAL A 37 10.14 1.08 13.63
N GLY A 38 10.91 0.39 12.79
CA GLY A 38 11.15 -1.06 12.92
C GLY A 38 11.84 -1.50 14.22
N GLU A 39 12.58 -0.60 14.89
CA GLU A 39 13.15 -0.86 16.23
C GLU A 39 12.12 -0.69 17.37
N ILE A 40 10.98 -0.06 17.07
CA ILE A 40 9.96 0.35 18.04
C ILE A 40 8.75 -0.58 17.97
N THR A 41 8.31 -0.90 16.75
CA THR A 41 7.08 -1.64 16.46
C THR A 41 7.41 -2.81 15.53
N GLU A 42 6.80 -3.96 15.82
CA GLU A 42 6.97 -5.17 15.01
C GLU A 42 6.32 -5.00 13.63
N ASN A 43 7.05 -5.41 12.58
CA ASN A 43 6.52 -5.52 11.24
C ASN A 43 5.63 -6.77 11.10
N ARG A 44 4.34 -6.58 10.81
CA ARG A 44 3.33 -7.66 10.67
C ARG A 44 3.13 -8.14 9.24
N GLY A 45 3.94 -7.66 8.30
CA GLY A 45 3.91 -8.02 6.89
C GLY A 45 2.71 -7.43 6.12
N ILE A 46 2.68 -7.77 4.83
CA ILE A 46 1.57 -7.46 3.92
C ILE A 46 0.58 -8.61 3.97
N LYS A 47 -0.71 -8.29 3.99
CA LYS A 47 -1.80 -9.26 3.94
C LYS A 47 -2.71 -8.92 2.77
N GLU A 48 -2.93 -9.90 1.91
CA GLU A 48 -3.87 -9.79 0.79
C GLU A 48 -5.26 -10.17 1.29
N GLU A 49 -6.16 -9.18 1.35
CA GLU A 49 -7.50 -9.34 1.91
C GLU A 49 -8.54 -8.56 1.10
N TYR A 50 -9.76 -9.09 1.00
CA TYR A 50 -10.83 -8.52 0.16
C TYR A 50 -11.67 -7.45 0.89
N TRP A 51 -11.02 -6.45 1.47
CA TRP A 51 -11.72 -5.37 2.17
C TRP A 51 -12.48 -4.46 1.20
N PHE A 52 -13.66 -4.00 1.63
CA PHE A 52 -14.54 -3.17 0.79
C PHE A 52 -13.85 -1.90 0.25
N VAL A 53 -13.00 -1.28 1.06
CA VAL A 53 -12.37 0.01 0.76
C VAL A 53 -11.23 -0.08 -0.26
N VAL A 54 -10.61 -1.26 -0.43
CA VAL A 54 -9.54 -1.46 -1.42
C VAL A 54 -10.04 -2.18 -2.67
N ARG A 55 -10.99 -3.12 -2.54
CA ARG A 55 -11.42 -4.00 -3.65
C ARG A 55 -12.09 -3.31 -4.85
N ASN A 56 -12.69 -2.14 -4.63
CA ASN A 56 -13.43 -1.41 -5.67
C ASN A 56 -12.65 -0.19 -6.19
N ALA A 57 -11.40 0.00 -5.75
CA ALA A 57 -10.56 1.07 -6.24
C ALA A 57 -10.23 0.84 -7.72
N LYS A 58 -10.29 1.91 -8.53
CA LYS A 58 -9.91 1.88 -9.96
C LYS A 58 -8.47 2.37 -10.16
N MET A 59 -7.64 2.08 -9.18
CA MET A 59 -6.24 2.48 -9.04
C MET A 59 -5.60 1.66 -7.91
N PRO A 60 -4.27 1.64 -7.80
CA PRO A 60 -3.58 0.99 -6.68
C PRO A 60 -4.08 1.51 -5.33
N SER A 61 -4.39 0.61 -4.41
CA SER A 61 -5.00 0.95 -3.12
C SER A 61 -4.55 0.02 -2.02
N VAL A 62 -4.20 0.58 -0.86
CA VAL A 62 -3.73 -0.15 0.31
C VAL A 62 -4.47 0.33 1.56
N LEU A 63 -4.75 -0.59 2.48
CA LEU A 63 -5.21 -0.28 3.83
C LEU A 63 -4.05 -0.53 4.79
N ILE A 64 -3.77 0.47 5.64
CA ILE A 64 -2.64 0.43 6.57
C ILE A 64 -3.15 0.41 8.00
N GLU A 65 -2.80 -0.64 8.74
CA GLU A 65 -3.00 -0.71 10.18
C GLU A 65 -1.74 -0.15 10.88
N LEU A 66 -1.84 1.03 11.50
CA LEU A 66 -0.70 1.70 12.14
C LEU A 66 -0.35 1.13 13.54
N GLY A 67 -1.29 0.42 14.14
CA GLY A 67 -1.17 -0.20 15.46
C GLY A 67 -2.54 -0.40 16.12
N PHE A 68 -2.55 -1.17 17.20
CA PHE A 68 -3.78 -1.51 17.93
C PHE A 68 -4.02 -0.56 19.12
N ILE A 69 -5.12 0.19 19.07
CA ILE A 69 -5.52 1.12 20.16
C ILE A 69 -5.75 0.38 21.49
N THR A 70 -6.20 -0.87 21.44
CA THR A 70 -6.44 -1.72 22.61
C THR A 70 -5.17 -2.33 23.21
N HIS A 71 -4.03 -2.26 22.50
CA HIS A 71 -2.76 -2.79 22.99
C HIS A 71 -2.10 -1.82 23.97
N GLY A 72 -1.68 -2.31 25.13
CA GLY A 72 -1.18 -1.48 26.24
C GLY A 72 0.03 -0.61 25.88
N GLU A 73 0.86 -1.04 24.93
CA GLU A 73 2.01 -0.26 24.46
C GLU A 73 1.76 0.51 23.15
N GLU A 74 0.94 -0.01 22.22
CA GLU A 74 0.77 0.63 20.90
C GLU A 74 -0.25 1.78 21.00
N GLY A 75 -1.33 1.59 21.74
CA GLY A 75 -2.37 2.60 21.94
C GLY A 75 -1.81 3.94 22.42
N PRO A 76 -1.03 3.99 23.52
CA PRO A 76 -0.40 5.23 23.97
C PRO A 76 0.63 5.80 22.99
N ARG A 77 1.29 4.98 22.15
CA ARG A 77 2.21 5.49 21.13
C ARG A 77 1.49 6.18 19.99
N LEU A 78 0.30 5.70 19.60
CA LEU A 78 -0.53 6.30 18.56
C LEU A 78 -1.04 7.71 18.90
N THR A 79 -0.90 8.16 20.15
CA THR A 79 -1.22 9.54 20.56
C THR A 79 0.00 10.46 20.57
N ARG A 80 1.20 9.92 20.38
CA ARG A 80 2.44 10.69 20.41
C ARG A 80 2.77 11.27 19.05
N GLU A 81 2.93 12.59 18.99
CA GLU A 81 3.25 13.32 17.77
C GLU A 81 4.57 12.86 17.12
N ASP A 82 5.60 12.57 17.92
CA ASP A 82 6.90 12.10 17.40
C ASP A 82 6.81 10.72 16.74
N TYR A 83 5.96 9.84 17.26
CA TYR A 83 5.69 8.53 16.67
C TYR A 83 4.86 8.66 15.39
N LEU A 84 3.80 9.46 15.41
CA LEU A 84 2.98 9.74 14.23
C LEU A 84 3.81 10.37 13.10
N GLN A 85 4.72 11.29 13.41
CA GLN A 85 5.61 11.89 12.42
C GLN A 85 6.52 10.85 11.75
N LYS A 86 7.04 9.87 12.50
CA LYS A 86 7.83 8.77 11.94
C LYS A 86 7.01 7.89 11.02
N LEU A 87 5.77 7.55 11.41
CA LEU A 87 4.85 6.80 10.56
C LEU A 87 4.53 7.56 9.27
N THR A 88 4.17 8.85 9.37
CA THR A 88 3.90 9.69 8.21
C THR A 88 5.11 9.79 7.28
N GLN A 89 6.32 9.91 7.83
CA GLN A 89 7.54 9.90 7.02
C GLN A 89 7.75 8.57 6.29
N GLY A 90 7.43 7.43 6.92
CA GLY A 90 7.44 6.11 6.30
C GLY A 90 6.48 6.02 5.12
N ILE A 91 5.23 6.45 5.33
CA ILE A 91 4.18 6.48 4.28
C ILE A 91 4.61 7.39 3.13
N TYR A 92 5.03 8.61 3.43
CA TYR A 92 5.48 9.59 2.42
C TYR A 92 6.62 9.03 1.57
N THR A 93 7.63 8.45 2.23
CA THR A 93 8.80 7.89 1.53
C THR A 93 8.40 6.70 0.66
N GLY A 94 7.53 5.83 1.16
CA GLY A 94 7.02 4.68 0.40
C GLY A 94 6.22 5.10 -0.83
N ILE A 95 5.27 6.03 -0.69
CA ILE A 95 4.49 6.56 -1.82
C ILE A 95 5.42 7.21 -2.85
N ARG A 96 6.38 8.03 -2.40
CA ARG A 96 7.34 8.68 -3.29
C ARG A 96 8.16 7.65 -4.08
N ASN A 97 8.65 6.61 -3.40
CA ASN A 97 9.42 5.54 -4.04
C ASN A 97 8.60 4.74 -5.05
N PHE A 98 7.33 4.45 -4.72
CA PHE A 98 6.40 3.80 -5.63
C PHE A 98 6.19 4.64 -6.90
N ILE A 99 5.89 5.93 -6.75
CA ILE A 99 5.71 6.85 -7.89
C ILE A 99 6.99 6.90 -8.74
N GLN A 100 8.16 7.04 -8.12
CA GLN A 100 9.42 7.06 -8.85
C GLN A 100 9.66 5.78 -9.65
N THR A 101 9.35 4.62 -9.07
CA THR A 101 9.47 3.33 -9.76
C THR A 101 8.48 3.22 -10.92
N PHE A 102 7.22 3.63 -10.70
CA PHE A 102 6.15 3.63 -11.70
C PHE A 102 6.46 4.55 -12.89
N GLU A 103 6.96 5.76 -12.64
CA GLU A 103 7.36 6.70 -13.69
C GLU A 103 8.57 6.19 -14.48
N ASN A 104 9.53 5.56 -13.80
CA ASN A 104 10.73 5.01 -14.44
C ASN A 104 10.43 3.77 -15.28
N SER A 105 9.42 2.97 -14.93
CA SER A 105 8.98 1.83 -15.74
C SER A 105 8.13 2.23 -16.94
N ARG A 106 7.75 3.52 -17.10
CA ARG A 106 6.80 4.05 -18.11
C ARG A 106 5.41 3.40 -18.06
N GLY A 107 5.01 2.86 -16.91
CA GLY A 107 3.92 1.87 -16.81
C GLY A 107 4.35 0.56 -17.47
N PHE A 108 3.84 -0.59 -17.04
CA PHE A 108 4.27 -1.92 -17.51
C PHE A 108 3.91 -2.23 -18.99
N THR A 109 4.05 -1.26 -19.89
CA THR A 109 3.66 -1.25 -21.31
C THR A 109 4.85 -1.35 -22.27
N GLU A 110 5.84 -2.19 -21.93
CA GLU A 110 6.76 -2.80 -22.91
C GLU A 110 6.56 -4.31 -23.00
#